data_AF-A0A5N6NLH3-F1
#
_entry.id   AF-A0A5N6NLH3-F1
#
_cell.length_a   1.000
_cell.length_b   1.000
_cell.length_c   1.000
_cell.angle_alpha   90.00
_cell.angle_beta   90.00
_cell.angle_gamma   90.00
#
_symmetry.space_group_name_H-M   'P 1'
#
loop_
_entity.id
_entity.type
_entity.pdbx_description
1 polymer ?
#
loop_
_entity_poly.entity_id
_entity_poly.type
_entity_poly.pdbx_seq_one_letter_code
_entity_poly.pdbx_strand_id
1 'polypeptide(L)'
;MLRSMTSIIPSIISPNLTNPIKPVFNFKPIRCSVSVAPHLESSTISNKPSPAEVSRTIMELSCVGTFSTATQDAWPLGVGVRFAVDPQGTPIVCLSASYHHFAADTRSSLNVQLQQCGLRTTQCTIQGSLHRPHDQLVLKSLWEKRFGEKADGDYIHILDVERVLQMDNFMEDGVWVTCSDYRQATADPLRDFADHLVHEINTHNMEDVLRFCNIFVDSDVQVSEAKMVWVDRLGFDVHLYSPQNDVFEVRIPFPREVTNEKGAKSSFNGMSQLAWEVEKNYHPLEFEKIKQLKKIAAKLK
;
A
#
# COMPACT_ATOMS: atom_id res chain seq x y z
N MET A 1 -31.93 35.48 52.08
CA MET A 1 -32.88 36.32 51.33
C MET A 1 -32.18 37.62 50.98
N LEU A 2 -31.89 37.82 49.69
CA LEU A 2 -31.16 38.97 49.15
C LEU A 2 -31.90 40.29 49.41
N ARG A 3 -31.18 41.36 49.73
CA ARG A 3 -31.62 42.72 49.39
C ARG A 3 -30.49 43.51 48.73
N SER A 4 -30.78 43.82 47.46
CA SER A 4 -30.06 44.69 46.53
C SER A 4 -29.86 46.09 47.10
N MET A 5 -28.67 46.67 46.87
CA MET A 5 -28.41 48.09 47.05
C MET A 5 -28.10 48.76 45.72
N THR A 6 -28.79 49.88 45.53
CA THR A 6 -28.74 50.85 44.46
C THR A 6 -27.43 51.65 44.39
N SER A 7 -26.94 51.79 43.16
CA SER A 7 -26.35 52.96 42.48
C SER A 7 -26.06 54.24 43.30
N ILE A 8 -24.88 54.85 43.09
CA ILE A 8 -24.69 56.12 42.36
C ILE A 8 -23.18 56.46 42.28
N ILE A 9 -22.73 56.87 41.08
CA ILE A 9 -21.39 57.33 40.69
C ILE A 9 -21.16 58.78 41.17
N PRO A 10 -19.91 59.27 41.30
CA PRO A 10 -19.54 60.35 40.38
C PRO A 10 -18.09 60.38 39.87
N SER A 11 -18.00 60.86 38.63
CA SER A 11 -16.99 61.76 38.02
C SER A 11 -15.56 61.31 37.76
N ILE A 12 -15.26 61.37 36.46
CA ILE A 12 -14.00 61.32 35.72
C ILE A 12 -13.12 62.56 36.02
N ILE A 13 -11.80 62.39 36.04
CA ILE A 13 -10.77 63.21 35.36
C ILE A 13 -9.39 62.52 35.57
N SER A 14 -8.69 62.30 34.46
CA SER A 14 -7.35 61.70 34.38
C SER A 14 -6.24 62.62 34.88
N PRO A 15 -5.11 62.07 35.37
CA PRO A 15 -3.83 62.76 35.33
C PRO A 15 -2.75 61.99 34.53
N ASN A 16 -1.94 62.78 33.83
CA ASN A 16 -0.68 62.39 33.19
C ASN A 16 0.35 61.88 34.23
N LEU A 17 0.94 60.71 33.97
CA LEU A 17 2.12 60.23 34.68
C LEU A 17 3.41 60.56 33.92
N THR A 18 4.39 61.01 34.69
CA THR A 18 5.80 61.19 34.37
C THR A 18 6.53 59.84 34.21
N ASN A 19 7.39 59.74 33.19
CA ASN A 19 8.42 58.70 33.00
C ASN A 19 9.59 58.91 34.00
N PRO A 20 10.57 57.98 34.19
CA PRO A 20 10.95 56.84 33.31
C PRO A 20 11.36 55.53 34.04
N ILE A 21 11.52 54.44 33.28
CA ILE A 21 12.72 53.55 33.21
C ILE A 21 12.33 52.31 32.39
N LYS A 22 13.12 52.04 31.35
CA LYS A 22 12.89 51.01 30.32
C LYS A 22 13.08 49.58 30.88
N PRO A 23 12.14 48.66 30.66
CA PRO A 23 12.46 47.25 30.48
C PRO A 23 12.69 46.96 28.99
N VAL A 24 13.83 46.33 28.72
CA VAL A 24 14.24 45.78 27.43
C VAL A 24 13.23 44.72 27.00
N PHE A 25 12.46 44.98 25.94
CA PHE A 25 11.66 43.94 25.28
C PHE A 25 12.60 43.05 24.47
N ASN A 26 13.01 41.94 25.07
CA ASN A 26 13.68 40.86 24.35
C ASN A 26 12.62 40.06 23.58
N PHE A 27 12.24 40.54 22.39
CA PHE A 27 11.47 39.74 21.45
C PHE A 27 12.34 38.59 20.97
N LYS A 28 12.20 37.43 21.60
CA LYS A 28 12.67 36.18 20.99
C LYS A 28 11.81 35.94 19.74
N PRO A 29 12.38 35.88 18.53
CA PRO A 29 11.64 35.32 17.42
C PRO A 29 11.35 33.87 17.79
N ILE A 30 10.08 33.46 17.68
CA ILE A 30 9.70 32.05 17.71
C ILE A 30 10.45 31.43 16.52
N ARG A 31 11.58 30.79 16.81
CA ARG A 31 12.25 29.92 15.84
C ARG A 31 11.31 28.73 15.66
N CYS A 32 10.53 28.75 14.58
CA CYS A 32 10.01 27.52 14.03
C CYS A 32 11.20 26.59 13.82
N SER A 33 11.24 25.48 14.55
CA SER A 33 12.21 24.43 14.34
C SER A 33 12.05 23.96 12.90
N VAL A 34 12.99 24.34 12.03
CA VAL A 34 13.11 23.77 10.70
C VAL A 34 13.37 22.29 10.91
N SER A 35 12.42 21.46 10.48
CA SER A 35 12.57 20.01 10.47
C SER A 35 13.84 19.68 9.70
N VAL A 36 14.82 19.09 10.40
CA VAL A 36 16.02 18.54 9.76
C VAL A 36 15.53 17.52 8.72
N ALA A 37 15.89 17.73 7.46
CA ALA A 37 15.60 16.79 6.38
C ALA A 37 16.12 15.40 6.80
N PRO A 38 15.32 14.32 6.69
CA PRO A 38 15.79 13.00 7.03
C PRO A 38 16.95 12.63 6.10
N HIS A 39 18.13 12.43 6.68
CA HIS A 39 19.20 11.71 6.00
C HIS A 39 18.70 10.28 5.74
N LEU A 40 18.54 9.89 4.46
CA LEU A 40 18.35 8.48 4.12
C LEU A 40 19.66 7.76 4.43
N GLU A 41 19.64 6.87 5.44
CA GLU A 41 20.75 5.96 5.70
C GLU A 41 20.65 4.76 4.75
N SER A 42 21.65 4.62 3.88
CA SER A 42 21.84 3.48 2.98
C SER A 42 22.30 2.26 3.80
N SER A 43 21.34 1.47 4.25
CA SER A 43 21.55 0.05 4.54
C SER A 43 20.82 -0.75 3.46
N THR A 44 21.23 -2.00 3.21
CA THR A 44 20.63 -2.93 2.24
C THR A 44 19.20 -3.32 2.65
N ILE A 45 18.31 -2.33 2.76
CA ILE A 45 16.90 -2.43 3.08
C ILE A 45 16.18 -2.70 1.76
N SER A 46 15.43 -3.79 1.70
CA SER A 46 14.46 -3.98 0.62
C SER A 46 13.47 -2.81 0.67
N ASN A 47 13.47 -1.98 -0.37
CA ASN A 47 12.57 -0.84 -0.48
C ASN A 47 11.13 -1.25 -0.86
N LYS A 48 10.85 -2.55 -0.95
CA LYS A 48 9.53 -3.13 -1.23
C LYS A 48 9.10 -4.03 -0.07
N PRO A 49 7.77 -4.12 0.22
CA PRO A 49 7.24 -5.12 1.12
C PRO A 49 7.67 -6.53 0.69
N SER A 50 7.82 -7.42 1.66
CA SER A 50 8.18 -8.81 1.37
C SER A 50 7.10 -9.51 0.52
N PRO A 51 7.46 -10.55 -0.25
CA PRO A 51 6.47 -11.35 -0.99
C PRO A 51 5.33 -11.88 -0.12
N ALA A 52 5.60 -12.16 1.16
CA ALA A 52 4.60 -12.56 2.15
C ALA A 52 3.59 -11.43 2.44
N GLU A 53 4.06 -10.21 2.70
CA GLU A 53 3.20 -9.04 2.94
C GLU A 53 2.39 -8.67 1.69
N VAL A 54 2.99 -8.77 0.49
CA VAL A 54 2.27 -8.58 -0.78
C VAL A 54 1.16 -9.62 -0.92
N SER A 55 1.46 -10.90 -0.66
CA SER A 55 0.44 -11.97 -0.71
C SER A 55 -0.68 -11.75 0.30
N ARG A 56 -0.37 -11.33 1.53
CA ARG A 56 -1.40 -10.99 2.53
C ARG A 56 -2.25 -9.81 2.05
N THR A 57 -1.64 -8.80 1.44
CA THR A 57 -2.34 -7.65 0.86
C THR A 57 -3.31 -8.04 -0.26
N ILE A 58 -2.88 -8.90 -1.19
CA ILE A 58 -3.73 -9.44 -2.27
C ILE A 58 -4.96 -10.15 -1.67
N MET A 59 -4.75 -10.98 -0.65
CA MET A 59 -5.82 -11.80 -0.06
C MET A 59 -6.84 -10.99 0.76
N GLU A 60 -6.44 -9.84 1.31
CA GLU A 60 -7.35 -8.91 1.98
C GLU A 60 -8.15 -8.06 0.97
N LEU A 61 -7.52 -7.57 -0.11
CA LEU A 61 -8.17 -6.71 -1.09
C LEU A 61 -9.06 -7.47 -2.10
N SER A 62 -8.62 -8.65 -2.55
CA SER A 62 -9.36 -9.46 -3.53
C SER A 62 -10.24 -10.48 -2.81
N CYS A 63 -11.44 -10.74 -3.35
CA CYS A 63 -12.40 -11.69 -2.79
C CYS A 63 -12.84 -12.78 -3.79
N VAL A 64 -12.25 -12.79 -4.98
CA VAL A 64 -12.50 -13.74 -6.07
C VAL A 64 -11.17 -14.35 -6.51
N GLY A 65 -11.19 -15.65 -6.80
CA GLY A 65 -10.01 -16.36 -7.28
C GLY A 65 -10.37 -17.59 -8.11
N THR A 66 -9.35 -18.28 -8.60
CA THR A 66 -9.48 -19.58 -9.27
C THR A 66 -9.00 -20.66 -8.32
N PHE A 67 -9.92 -21.52 -7.91
CA PHE A 67 -9.60 -22.73 -7.16
C PHE A 67 -9.25 -23.84 -8.14
N SER A 68 -8.12 -24.51 -7.94
CA SER A 68 -7.66 -25.59 -8.81
C SER A 68 -7.43 -26.87 -8.02
N THR A 69 -7.92 -27.97 -8.58
CA THR A 69 -7.79 -29.32 -8.00
C THR A 69 -7.78 -30.36 -9.12
N ALA A 70 -7.45 -31.61 -8.78
CA ALA A 70 -7.56 -32.73 -9.71
C ALA A 70 -8.99 -33.28 -9.73
N THR A 71 -9.47 -33.63 -10.91
CA THR A 71 -10.70 -34.41 -11.08
C THR A 71 -10.46 -35.89 -10.76
N GLN A 72 -11.54 -36.67 -10.62
CA GLN A 72 -11.45 -38.13 -10.40
C GLN A 72 -10.64 -38.88 -11.47
N ASP A 73 -10.63 -38.39 -12.71
CA ASP A 73 -9.85 -38.90 -13.84
C ASP A 73 -8.48 -38.19 -14.00
N ALA A 74 -8.02 -37.52 -12.94
CA ALA A 74 -6.71 -36.88 -12.79
C ALA A 74 -6.43 -35.68 -13.72
N TRP A 75 -7.43 -35.10 -14.37
CA TRP A 75 -7.27 -33.84 -15.09
C TRP A 75 -7.19 -32.65 -14.12
N PRO A 76 -6.35 -31.63 -14.41
CA PRO A 76 -6.41 -30.37 -13.67
C PRO A 76 -7.70 -29.63 -14.03
N LEU A 77 -8.43 -29.18 -13.01
CA LEU A 77 -9.64 -28.38 -13.17
C LEU A 77 -9.54 -27.09 -12.35
N GLY A 78 -9.77 -25.96 -13.01
CA GLY A 78 -9.90 -24.66 -12.39
C GLY A 78 -11.36 -24.21 -12.35
N VAL A 79 -11.84 -23.75 -11.19
CA VAL A 79 -13.18 -23.20 -11.00
C VAL A 79 -13.10 -21.83 -10.35
N GLY A 80 -13.97 -20.90 -10.76
CA GLY A 80 -14.09 -19.60 -10.13
C GLY A 80 -14.74 -19.72 -8.75
N VAL A 81 -14.14 -19.09 -7.74
CA VAL A 81 -14.64 -19.10 -6.36
C VAL A 81 -14.61 -17.71 -5.74
N ARG A 82 -15.49 -17.48 -4.77
CA ARG A 82 -15.33 -16.42 -3.77
C ARG A 82 -14.61 -16.97 -2.54
N PHE A 83 -13.87 -16.12 -1.85
CA PHE A 83 -13.21 -16.51 -0.61
C PHE A 83 -13.18 -15.39 0.43
N ALA A 84 -13.19 -15.79 1.70
CA ALA A 84 -12.78 -14.95 2.82
C ALA A 84 -11.41 -15.41 3.34
N VAL A 85 -10.80 -14.63 4.21
CA VAL A 85 -9.58 -15.04 4.91
C VAL A 85 -9.74 -14.87 6.41
N ASP A 86 -9.10 -15.75 7.17
CA ASP A 86 -8.94 -15.57 8.61
C ASP A 86 -7.81 -14.54 8.93
N PRO A 87 -7.59 -14.18 10.21
CA PRO A 87 -6.53 -13.25 10.58
C PRO A 87 -5.10 -13.69 10.18
N GLN A 88 -4.87 -14.98 9.98
CA GLN A 88 -3.59 -15.56 9.55
C GLN A 88 -3.48 -15.67 8.02
N GLY A 89 -4.51 -15.27 7.28
CA GLY A 89 -4.57 -15.34 5.82
C GLY A 89 -5.03 -16.69 5.27
N THR A 90 -5.48 -17.61 6.12
CA THR A 90 -5.98 -18.91 5.66
C THR A 90 -7.27 -18.70 4.86
N PRO A 91 -7.34 -19.17 3.60
CA PRO A 91 -8.54 -19.00 2.77
C PRO A 91 -9.70 -19.85 3.25
N ILE A 92 -10.86 -19.22 3.35
CA ILE A 92 -12.16 -19.83 3.58
C ILE A 92 -12.91 -19.77 2.24
N VAL A 93 -13.19 -20.92 1.65
CA VAL A 93 -13.86 -21.02 0.34
C VAL A 93 -15.23 -21.66 0.49
N CYS A 94 -16.21 -21.16 -0.25
CA CYS A 94 -17.52 -21.81 -0.37
C CYS A 94 -17.59 -22.60 -1.67
N LEU A 95 -17.71 -23.92 -1.57
CA LEU A 95 -17.77 -24.86 -2.69
C LEU A 95 -19.08 -25.65 -2.60
N SER A 96 -19.93 -25.57 -3.62
CA SER A 96 -21.22 -26.26 -3.65
C SER A 96 -21.09 -27.78 -3.62
N ALA A 97 -22.17 -28.48 -3.23
CA ALA A 97 -22.23 -29.95 -3.31
C ALA A 97 -21.99 -30.47 -4.73
N SER A 98 -22.22 -29.65 -5.76
CA SER A 98 -22.09 -29.99 -7.18
C SER A 98 -20.68 -30.41 -7.60
N TYR A 99 -19.66 -30.16 -6.77
CA TYR A 99 -18.27 -30.53 -7.05
C TYR A 99 -17.96 -32.01 -6.76
N HIS A 100 -18.90 -32.91 -7.06
CA HIS A 100 -18.70 -34.37 -6.96
C HIS A 100 -17.56 -34.90 -7.84
N HIS A 101 -17.14 -34.13 -8.84
CA HIS A 101 -16.07 -34.49 -9.77
C HIS A 101 -14.65 -34.33 -9.20
N PHE A 102 -14.50 -33.71 -8.03
CA PHE A 102 -13.19 -33.59 -7.39
C PHE A 102 -12.67 -34.96 -6.97
N ALA A 103 -11.36 -35.16 -7.10
CA ALA A 103 -10.69 -36.34 -6.58
C ALA A 103 -10.82 -36.41 -5.06
N ALA A 104 -10.62 -37.60 -4.49
CA ALA A 104 -10.46 -37.76 -3.04
C ALA A 104 -9.17 -37.07 -2.51
N ASP A 105 -8.25 -36.73 -3.42
CA ASP A 105 -7.05 -35.96 -3.12
C ASP A 105 -7.41 -34.52 -2.71
N THR A 106 -7.00 -34.13 -1.52
CA THR A 106 -7.26 -32.80 -0.96
C THR A 106 -6.29 -31.74 -1.44
N ARG A 107 -5.22 -32.13 -2.15
CA ARG A 107 -4.23 -31.17 -2.69
C ARG A 107 -4.92 -30.23 -3.68
N SER A 108 -4.81 -28.94 -3.40
CA SER A 108 -5.49 -27.91 -4.16
C SER A 108 -4.70 -26.62 -4.14
N SER A 109 -5.07 -25.70 -5.02
CA SER A 109 -4.51 -24.35 -5.01
C SER A 109 -5.57 -23.29 -5.21
N LEU A 110 -5.31 -22.10 -4.69
CA LEU A 110 -6.12 -20.91 -4.92
C LEU A 110 -5.25 -19.81 -5.51
N ASN A 111 -5.48 -19.49 -6.78
CA ASN A 111 -4.85 -18.36 -7.46
C ASN A 111 -5.72 -17.10 -7.31
N VAL A 112 -5.11 -16.00 -6.88
CA VAL A 112 -5.78 -14.72 -6.67
C VAL A 112 -4.95 -13.62 -7.31
N GLN A 113 -5.63 -12.70 -7.98
CA GLN A 113 -5.03 -11.59 -8.71
C GLN A 113 -5.50 -10.26 -8.09
N LEU A 114 -4.63 -9.25 -8.15
CA LEU A 114 -4.92 -7.87 -7.80
C LEU A 114 -4.41 -6.97 -8.92
N GLN A 115 -5.35 -6.36 -9.64
CA GLN A 115 -5.03 -5.37 -10.66
C GLN A 115 -4.70 -4.03 -9.99
N GLN A 116 -3.61 -3.40 -10.42
CA GLN A 116 -3.09 -2.15 -9.87
C GLN A 116 -3.06 -1.09 -10.97
N CYS A 117 -3.96 -0.10 -10.86
CA CYS A 117 -4.12 1.03 -11.79
C CYS A 117 -4.30 0.62 -13.28
N GLY A 118 -4.68 -0.62 -13.57
CA GLY A 118 -4.76 -1.14 -14.94
C GLY A 118 -3.40 -1.38 -15.63
N LEU A 119 -2.29 -1.16 -14.93
CA LEU A 119 -0.93 -1.22 -15.50
C LEU A 119 -0.17 -2.49 -15.11
N ARG A 120 -0.48 -3.05 -13.94
CA ARG A 120 0.17 -4.25 -13.40
C ARG A 120 -0.87 -5.15 -12.73
N THR A 121 -0.64 -6.46 -12.75
CA THR A 121 -1.49 -7.41 -12.01
C THR A 121 -0.61 -8.33 -11.18
N THR A 122 -0.47 -8.00 -9.89
CA THR A 122 0.23 -8.85 -8.93
C THR A 122 -0.67 -10.02 -8.51
N GLN A 123 -0.07 -11.16 -8.22
CA GLN A 123 -0.79 -12.42 -8.03
C GLN A 123 -0.16 -13.24 -6.92
N CYS A 124 -0.98 -14.04 -6.25
CA CYS A 124 -0.48 -15.10 -5.39
C CYS A 124 -1.26 -16.39 -5.62
N THR A 125 -0.55 -17.51 -5.69
CA THR A 125 -1.13 -18.86 -5.70
C THR A 125 -0.81 -19.55 -4.38
N ILE A 126 -1.84 -19.79 -3.58
CA ILE A 126 -1.73 -20.58 -2.35
C ILE A 126 -1.84 -22.06 -2.73
N GLN A 127 -0.87 -22.87 -2.32
CA GLN A 127 -0.97 -24.33 -2.39
C GLN A 127 -1.22 -24.90 -1.00
N GLY A 128 -2.07 -25.91 -0.94
CA GLY A 128 -2.49 -26.46 0.33
C GLY A 128 -3.40 -27.67 0.22
N SER A 129 -3.95 -28.03 1.37
CA SER A 129 -4.89 -29.14 1.51
C SER A 129 -6.27 -28.61 1.86
N LEU A 130 -7.27 -28.91 1.02
CA LEU A 130 -8.66 -28.53 1.24
C LEU A 130 -9.31 -29.50 2.24
N HIS A 131 -9.92 -28.97 3.29
CA HIS A 131 -10.68 -29.80 4.23
C HIS A 131 -11.92 -29.06 4.74
N ARG A 132 -12.85 -29.83 5.32
CA ARG A 132 -14.01 -29.26 6.03
C ARG A 132 -13.64 -28.98 7.48
N PRO A 133 -13.82 -27.75 7.97
CA PRO A 133 -13.56 -27.41 9.37
C PRO A 133 -14.60 -28.04 10.30
N HIS A 134 -14.14 -28.42 11.50
CA HIS A 134 -15.00 -28.98 12.55
C HIS A 134 -15.89 -27.91 13.21
N ASP A 135 -15.31 -26.74 13.53
CA ASP A 135 -16.05 -25.58 14.02
C ASP A 135 -16.14 -24.51 12.92
N GLN A 136 -17.36 -24.16 12.56
CA GLN A 136 -17.66 -23.23 11.49
C GLN A 136 -18.18 -21.88 11.97
N LEU A 137 -18.42 -21.71 13.29
CA LEU A 137 -19.08 -20.51 13.81
C LEU A 137 -18.28 -19.25 13.48
N VAL A 138 -16.96 -19.29 13.74
CA VAL A 138 -16.06 -18.18 13.45
C VAL A 138 -15.96 -17.92 11.94
N LEU A 139 -15.89 -18.97 11.13
CA LEU A 139 -15.74 -18.87 9.67
C LEU A 139 -16.98 -18.28 9.00
N LYS A 140 -18.17 -18.68 9.46
CA LYS A 140 -19.45 -18.10 9.03
C LYS A 140 -19.51 -16.61 9.35
N SER A 141 -19.06 -16.22 10.54
CA SER A 141 -19.00 -14.80 10.92
C SER A 141 -18.00 -14.00 10.07
N LEU A 142 -16.82 -14.56 9.77
CA LEU A 142 -15.84 -13.92 8.88
C LEU A 142 -16.40 -13.76 7.46
N TRP A 143 -17.09 -14.78 6.94
CA TRP A 143 -17.74 -14.73 5.64
C TRP A 143 -18.83 -13.67 5.60
N GLU A 144 -19.73 -13.65 6.58
CA GLU A 144 -20.82 -12.67 6.70
C GLU A 144 -20.27 -11.25 6.84
N LYS A 145 -19.21 -11.06 7.62
CA LYS A 145 -18.51 -9.77 7.72
C LYS A 145 -17.95 -9.31 6.37
N ARG A 146 -17.40 -10.22 5.57
CA ARG A 146 -16.77 -9.89 4.29
C ARG A 146 -17.78 -9.61 3.19
N PHE A 147 -18.86 -10.39 3.12
CA PHE A 147 -19.79 -10.36 1.99
C PHE A 147 -21.17 -9.77 2.32
N GLY A 148 -21.51 -9.57 3.60
CA GLY A 148 -22.87 -9.19 4.02
C GLY A 148 -23.90 -10.31 3.82
N GLU A 149 -23.44 -11.54 3.60
CA GLU A 149 -24.26 -12.71 3.26
C GLU A 149 -23.94 -13.89 4.18
N LYS A 150 -24.95 -14.68 4.55
CA LYS A 150 -24.72 -15.90 5.33
C LYS A 150 -24.21 -17.02 4.41
N ALA A 151 -23.10 -17.65 4.80
CA ALA A 151 -22.64 -18.88 4.18
C ALA A 151 -23.40 -20.08 4.75
N ASP A 152 -23.81 -20.99 3.86
CA ASP A 152 -24.27 -22.32 4.25
C ASP A 152 -23.06 -23.15 4.71
N GLY A 153 -23.17 -23.74 5.89
CA GLY A 153 -22.08 -24.47 6.52
C GLY A 153 -21.65 -25.71 5.77
N ASP A 154 -22.56 -26.31 5.01
CA ASP A 154 -22.29 -27.54 4.25
C ASP A 154 -21.29 -27.30 3.11
N TYR A 155 -21.13 -26.04 2.69
CA TYR A 155 -20.26 -25.62 1.60
C TYR A 155 -18.98 -24.92 2.04
N ILE A 156 -18.79 -24.66 3.34
CA ILE A 156 -17.58 -24.00 3.85
C ILE A 156 -16.42 -25.01 3.91
N HIS A 157 -15.32 -24.63 3.30
CA HIS A 157 -14.06 -25.37 3.35
C HIS A 157 -12.92 -24.41 3.69
N ILE A 158 -11.86 -24.96 4.29
CA ILE A 158 -10.61 -24.27 4.55
C ILE A 158 -9.54 -24.84 3.62
N LEU A 159 -8.74 -23.96 3.02
CA LEU A 159 -7.51 -24.35 2.34
C LEU A 159 -6.34 -24.16 3.30
N ASP A 160 -5.83 -25.25 3.88
CA ASP A 160 -4.67 -25.18 4.76
C ASP A 160 -3.42 -24.80 3.97
N VAL A 161 -2.90 -23.60 4.23
CA VAL A 161 -1.73 -23.06 3.54
C VAL A 161 -0.49 -23.91 3.82
N GLU A 162 0.11 -24.47 2.76
CA GLU A 162 1.41 -25.15 2.83
C GLU A 162 2.53 -24.22 2.35
N ARG A 163 2.27 -23.49 1.26
CA ARG A 163 3.19 -22.49 0.68
C ARG A 163 2.43 -21.56 -0.27
N VAL A 164 3.03 -20.41 -0.55
CA VAL A 164 2.45 -19.40 -1.46
C VAL A 164 3.46 -19.04 -2.53
N LEU A 165 3.05 -19.02 -3.80
CA LEU A 165 3.83 -18.45 -4.89
C LEU A 165 3.36 -17.02 -5.11
N GLN A 166 4.21 -16.02 -4.89
CA GLN A 166 3.91 -14.61 -5.16
C GLN A 166 4.55 -14.17 -6.47
N MET A 167 3.83 -13.39 -7.27
CA MET A 167 4.30 -12.85 -8.55
C MET A 167 3.98 -11.36 -8.64
N ASP A 168 4.96 -10.55 -9.04
CA ASP A 168 4.79 -9.09 -9.17
C ASP A 168 3.90 -8.71 -10.35
N ASN A 169 3.95 -9.48 -11.44
CA ASN A 169 3.13 -9.31 -12.62
C ASN A 169 2.96 -10.66 -13.37
N PHE A 170 2.17 -10.66 -14.44
CA PHE A 170 2.22 -11.75 -15.43
C PHE A 170 3.62 -11.89 -16.04
N MET A 171 3.95 -13.11 -16.48
CA MET A 171 5.24 -13.44 -17.12
C MET A 171 6.48 -13.25 -16.23
N GLU A 172 6.32 -13.34 -14.92
CA GLU A 172 7.41 -13.34 -13.93
C GLU A 172 7.60 -14.75 -13.34
N ASP A 173 8.81 -15.10 -12.91
CA ASP A 173 9.07 -16.43 -12.31
C ASP A 173 8.39 -16.62 -10.94
N GLY A 174 8.20 -15.51 -10.21
CA GLY A 174 7.64 -15.49 -8.86
C GLY A 174 8.60 -15.97 -7.77
N VAL A 175 8.17 -15.81 -6.52
CA VAL A 175 8.93 -16.19 -5.32
C VAL A 175 8.07 -17.08 -4.43
N TRP A 176 8.63 -18.22 -4.01
CA TRP A 176 8.00 -19.09 -3.03
C TRP A 176 8.14 -18.53 -1.62
N VAL A 177 7.01 -18.45 -0.92
CA VAL A 177 6.86 -18.01 0.46
C VAL A 177 6.44 -19.21 1.31
N THR A 178 7.10 -19.39 2.44
CA THR A 178 6.74 -20.45 3.38
C THR A 178 5.41 -20.14 4.07
N CYS A 179 4.69 -21.18 4.52
CA CYS A 179 3.48 -20.98 5.33
C CYS A 179 3.73 -20.11 6.57
N SER A 180 4.88 -20.29 7.24
CA SER A 180 5.24 -19.52 8.43
C SER A 180 5.38 -18.03 8.11
N ASP A 181 6.14 -17.68 7.08
CA ASP A 181 6.36 -16.28 6.70
C ASP A 181 5.04 -15.63 6.26
N TYR A 182 4.21 -16.36 5.50
CA TYR A 182 2.90 -15.89 5.08
C TYR A 182 1.98 -15.57 6.26
N ARG A 183 1.89 -16.49 7.25
CA ARG A 183 1.04 -16.31 8.43
C ARG A 183 1.50 -15.17 9.34
N GLN A 184 2.81 -14.97 9.47
CA GLN A 184 3.38 -13.91 10.30
C GLN A 184 3.34 -12.54 9.62
N ALA A 185 3.27 -12.50 8.29
CA ALA A 185 3.18 -11.25 7.54
C ALA A 185 1.84 -10.53 7.78
N THR A 186 1.89 -9.21 7.71
CA THR A 186 0.71 -8.35 7.81
C THR A 186 0.44 -7.71 6.46
N ALA A 187 -0.83 -7.61 6.07
CA ALA A 187 -1.21 -6.88 4.87
C ALA A 187 -0.82 -5.40 5.00
N ASP A 188 -0.45 -4.77 3.89
CA ASP A 188 0.07 -3.42 3.88
C ASP A 188 -0.94 -2.44 4.52
N PRO A 189 -0.50 -1.52 5.40
CA PRO A 189 -1.38 -0.57 6.06
C PRO A 189 -2.01 0.43 5.08
N LEU A 190 -1.46 0.56 3.86
CA LEU A 190 -1.97 1.46 2.83
C LEU A 190 -2.96 0.85 1.85
N ARG A 191 -3.17 -0.46 1.91
CA ARG A 191 -3.92 -1.22 0.90
C ARG A 191 -5.31 -0.65 0.57
N ASP A 192 -6.05 -0.17 1.56
CA ASP A 192 -7.45 0.27 1.40
C ASP A 192 -7.55 1.65 0.71
N PHE A 193 -6.46 2.40 0.64
CA PHE A 193 -6.41 3.74 0.06
C PHE A 193 -5.38 3.88 -1.07
N ALA A 194 -4.57 2.85 -1.32
CA ALA A 194 -3.53 2.85 -2.34
C ALA A 194 -4.09 3.19 -3.74
N ASP A 195 -5.19 2.56 -4.16
CA ASP A 195 -5.78 2.82 -5.47
C ASP A 195 -6.25 4.27 -5.62
N HIS A 196 -6.94 4.80 -4.61
CA HIS A 196 -7.40 6.19 -4.58
C HIS A 196 -6.22 7.17 -4.59
N LEU A 197 -5.18 6.94 -3.77
CA LEU A 197 -3.99 7.78 -3.74
C LEU A 197 -3.29 7.82 -5.10
N VAL A 198 -3.11 6.65 -5.73
CA VAL A 198 -2.48 6.54 -7.05
C VAL A 198 -3.30 7.31 -8.09
N HIS A 199 -4.63 7.17 -8.08
CA HIS A 199 -5.51 7.90 -8.98
C HIS A 199 -5.45 9.43 -8.77
N GLU A 200 -5.50 9.88 -7.52
CA GLU A 200 -5.38 11.30 -7.14
C GLU A 200 -4.06 11.89 -7.65
N ILE A 201 -2.94 11.21 -7.40
CA ILE A 201 -1.59 11.65 -7.80
C ILE A 201 -1.44 11.65 -9.33
N ASN A 202 -1.88 10.58 -10.01
CA ASN A 202 -1.83 10.52 -11.48
C ASN A 202 -2.73 11.55 -12.16
N THR A 203 -3.71 12.11 -11.46
CA THR A 203 -4.60 13.14 -12.02
C THR A 203 -4.07 14.55 -11.77
N HIS A 204 -3.50 14.82 -10.59
CA HIS A 204 -3.19 16.19 -10.16
C HIS A 204 -1.70 16.48 -9.97
N ASN A 205 -0.84 15.46 -9.87
CA ASN A 205 0.56 15.59 -9.48
C ASN A 205 1.52 14.89 -10.44
N MET A 206 1.13 14.69 -11.70
CA MET A 206 2.00 14.04 -12.70
C MET A 206 3.32 14.79 -12.94
N GLU A 207 3.33 16.11 -12.84
CA GLU A 207 4.57 16.89 -12.95
C GLU A 207 5.56 16.54 -11.84
N ASP A 208 5.08 16.28 -10.62
CA ASP A 208 5.92 15.86 -9.50
C ASP A 208 6.45 14.44 -9.73
N VAL A 209 5.60 13.53 -10.23
CA VAL A 209 6.01 12.16 -10.57
C VAL A 209 7.10 12.17 -11.63
N LEU A 210 6.94 12.95 -12.71
CA LEU A 210 7.98 13.13 -13.73
C LEU A 210 9.26 13.73 -13.14
N ARG A 211 9.15 14.72 -12.25
CA ARG A 211 10.31 15.31 -11.57
C ARG A 211 11.06 14.30 -10.72
N PHE A 212 10.36 13.41 -10.01
CA PHE A 212 10.99 12.31 -9.26
C PHE A 212 11.83 11.42 -10.16
N CYS A 213 11.35 11.11 -11.35
CA CYS A 213 12.06 10.28 -12.29
C CYS A 213 13.38 10.93 -12.77
N ASN A 214 13.40 12.26 -12.92
CA ASN A 214 14.62 12.98 -13.32
C ASN A 214 15.61 13.19 -12.17
N ILE A 215 15.10 13.44 -10.96
CA ILE A 215 15.92 13.82 -9.81
C ILE A 215 16.35 12.60 -8.99
N PHE A 216 15.46 11.65 -8.72
CA PHE A 216 15.73 10.54 -7.80
C PHE A 216 16.21 9.27 -8.49
N VAL A 217 16.04 9.15 -9.81
CA VAL A 217 16.42 7.96 -10.56
C VAL A 217 17.64 8.26 -11.43
N ASP A 218 18.63 7.37 -11.39
CA ASP A 218 19.83 7.41 -12.21
C ASP A 218 19.54 6.63 -13.50
N SER A 219 19.09 7.34 -14.53
CA SER A 219 18.66 6.74 -15.77
C SER A 219 19.14 7.55 -16.97
N ASP A 220 19.77 6.86 -17.92
CA ASP A 220 20.09 7.41 -19.24
C ASP A 220 18.86 7.42 -20.18
N VAL A 221 17.73 6.87 -19.72
CA VAL A 221 16.50 6.80 -20.51
C VAL A 221 15.82 8.16 -20.51
N GLN A 222 15.57 8.71 -21.69
CA GLN A 222 14.69 9.88 -21.83
C GLN A 222 13.25 9.48 -21.48
N VAL A 223 12.67 10.13 -20.49
CA VAL A 223 11.29 9.89 -20.03
C VAL A 223 10.35 10.87 -20.74
N SER A 224 9.38 10.36 -21.50
CA SER A 224 8.32 11.16 -22.13
C SER A 224 7.07 11.26 -21.27
N GLU A 225 6.76 10.21 -20.51
CA GLU A 225 5.58 10.13 -19.64
C GLU A 225 5.91 9.23 -18.43
N ALA A 226 5.27 9.48 -17.29
CA ALA A 226 5.39 8.66 -16.10
C ALA A 226 4.02 8.48 -15.43
N LYS A 227 3.75 7.27 -14.93
CA LYS A 227 2.52 6.94 -14.18
C LYS A 227 2.85 6.18 -12.93
N MET A 228 2.29 6.60 -11.81
CA MET A 228 2.32 5.81 -10.58
C MET A 228 1.44 4.57 -10.75
N VAL A 229 1.94 3.42 -10.30
CA VAL A 229 1.28 2.11 -10.46
C VAL A 229 0.64 1.68 -9.14
N TRP A 230 1.41 1.79 -8.06
CA TRP A 230 1.00 1.36 -6.73
C TRP A 230 1.78 2.12 -5.66
N VAL A 231 1.19 2.24 -4.46
CA VAL A 231 1.82 2.81 -3.26
C VAL A 231 1.60 1.87 -2.09
N ASP A 232 2.62 1.73 -1.24
CA ASP A 232 2.63 0.90 -0.05
C ASP A 232 3.43 1.59 1.07
N ARG A 233 3.56 0.96 2.24
CA ARG A 233 4.21 1.57 3.42
C ARG A 233 5.65 2.03 3.20
N LEU A 234 6.36 1.48 2.21
CA LEU A 234 7.77 1.77 1.96
C LEU A 234 8.02 2.71 0.78
N GLY A 235 7.00 3.04 -0.03
CA GLY A 235 7.18 3.86 -1.22
C GLY A 235 6.15 3.59 -2.30
N PHE A 236 6.52 3.88 -3.55
CA PHE A 236 5.65 3.71 -4.70
C PHE A 236 6.40 3.23 -5.93
N ASP A 237 5.69 2.50 -6.79
CA ASP A 237 6.19 2.06 -8.10
C ASP A 237 5.70 3.00 -9.20
N VAL A 238 6.57 3.28 -10.16
CA VAL A 238 6.28 4.16 -11.30
C VAL A 238 6.64 3.45 -12.60
N HIS A 239 5.75 3.53 -13.59
CA HIS A 239 6.03 3.18 -14.98
C HIS A 239 6.53 4.40 -15.73
N LEU A 240 7.68 4.25 -16.37
CA LEU A 240 8.34 5.24 -17.21
C LEU A 240 8.14 4.84 -18.67
N TYR A 241 7.70 5.78 -19.48
CA TYR A 241 7.57 5.61 -20.92
C TYR A 241 8.66 6.40 -21.62
N SER A 242 9.38 5.73 -22.50
CA SER A 242 10.37 6.38 -23.37
C SER A 242 9.73 6.82 -24.70
N PRO A 243 10.31 7.81 -25.40
CA PRO A 243 9.91 8.16 -26.77
C PRO A 243 9.95 6.98 -27.75
N GLN A 244 10.75 5.94 -27.46
CA GLN A 244 10.87 4.73 -28.26
C GLN A 244 9.78 3.68 -27.95
N ASN A 245 8.77 4.02 -27.14
CA ASN A 245 7.72 3.13 -26.63
C ASN A 245 8.22 1.95 -25.79
N ASP A 246 9.44 2.02 -25.26
CA ASP A 246 9.85 1.12 -24.19
C ASP A 246 9.23 1.54 -22.86
N VAL A 247 8.82 0.55 -22.05
CA VAL A 247 8.24 0.77 -20.72
C VAL A 247 9.17 0.18 -19.67
N PHE A 248 9.50 1.00 -18.67
CA PHE A 248 10.32 0.63 -17.53
C PHE A 248 9.53 0.79 -16.24
N GLU A 249 9.83 -0.01 -15.23
CA GLU A 249 9.33 0.13 -13.88
C GLU A 249 10.47 0.51 -12.93
N VAL A 250 10.22 1.48 -12.06
CA VAL A 250 11.15 1.91 -11.02
C VAL A 250 10.44 1.97 -9.66
N ARG A 251 11.15 1.55 -8.61
CA ARG A 251 10.71 1.66 -7.22
C ARG A 251 11.32 2.90 -6.58
N ILE A 252 10.48 3.82 -6.12
CA ILE A 252 10.92 5.03 -5.41
C ILE A 252 10.51 4.89 -3.94
N PRO A 253 11.48 4.73 -2.99
CA PRO A 253 11.16 4.58 -1.58
C PRO A 253 10.72 5.92 -0.97
N PHE A 254 9.85 5.84 0.03
CA PHE A 254 9.68 6.94 0.97
C PHE A 254 10.96 7.13 1.80
N PRO A 255 11.26 8.36 2.26
CA PRO A 255 12.40 8.60 3.16
C PRO A 255 12.33 7.79 4.46
N ARG A 256 11.11 7.45 4.89
CA ARG A 256 10.81 6.60 6.05
C ARG A 256 9.53 5.83 5.78
N GLU A 257 9.40 4.68 6.44
CA GLU A 257 8.15 3.91 6.42
C GLU A 257 6.96 4.75 6.90
N VAL A 258 5.84 4.63 6.20
CA VAL A 258 4.58 5.31 6.52
C VAL A 258 3.54 4.32 7.00
N THR A 259 2.69 4.73 7.94
CA THR A 259 1.73 3.82 8.60
C THR A 259 0.27 4.12 8.27
N ASN A 260 -0.02 5.20 7.54
CA ASN A 260 -1.38 5.63 7.22
C ASN A 260 -1.38 6.61 6.02
N GLU A 261 -2.59 6.90 5.50
CA GLU A 261 -2.81 7.76 4.33
C GLU A 261 -2.19 9.14 4.49
N LYS A 262 -2.37 9.76 5.67
CA LYS A 262 -1.80 11.10 5.97
C LYS A 262 -0.27 11.07 5.92
N GLY A 263 0.35 10.03 6.45
CA GLY A 263 1.80 9.82 6.39
C GLY A 263 2.30 9.67 4.96
N ALA A 264 1.58 8.91 4.13
CA ALA A 264 1.90 8.74 2.71
C ALA A 264 1.79 10.08 1.95
N LYS A 265 0.68 10.82 2.09
CA LYS A 265 0.49 12.15 1.47
C LYS A 265 1.57 13.15 1.93
N SER A 266 1.87 13.17 3.23
CA SER A 266 2.92 14.05 3.77
C SER A 266 4.30 13.71 3.24
N SER A 267 4.61 12.42 3.11
CA SER A 267 5.91 11.97 2.58
C SER A 267 6.04 12.31 1.10
N PHE A 268 5.00 12.03 0.31
CA PHE A 268 4.92 12.43 -1.10
C PHE A 268 5.14 13.94 -1.27
N ASN A 269 4.42 14.78 -0.52
CA ASN A 269 4.57 16.24 -0.61
C ASN A 269 5.96 16.74 -0.22
N GLY A 270 6.56 16.14 0.82
CA GLY A 270 7.94 16.45 1.21
C GLY A 270 8.94 16.09 0.12
N MET A 271 8.74 14.96 -0.55
CA MET A 271 9.53 14.56 -1.71
C MET A 271 9.32 15.50 -2.89
N SER A 272 8.09 15.92 -3.19
CA SER A 272 7.76 16.90 -4.26
C SER A 272 8.50 18.20 -4.05
N GLN A 273 8.47 18.73 -2.83
CA GLN A 273 9.19 19.94 -2.44
C GLN A 273 10.69 19.78 -2.65
N LEU A 274 11.29 18.69 -2.14
CA LEU A 274 12.72 18.43 -2.27
C LEU A 274 13.14 18.32 -3.74
N ALA A 275 12.39 17.57 -4.55
CA ALA A 275 12.68 17.42 -5.97
C ALA A 275 12.63 18.76 -6.71
N TRP A 276 11.65 19.60 -6.39
CA TRP A 276 11.54 20.95 -6.95
C TRP A 276 12.71 21.85 -6.53
N GLU A 277 13.13 21.81 -5.27
CA GLU A 277 14.27 22.60 -4.78
C GLU A 277 15.58 22.19 -5.47
N VAL A 278 15.80 20.89 -5.67
CA VAL A 278 16.97 20.39 -6.40
C VAL A 278 16.92 20.79 -7.87
N GLU A 279 15.77 20.63 -8.54
CA GLU A 279 15.59 21.05 -9.93
C GLU A 279 15.86 22.55 -10.14
N LYS A 280 15.47 23.40 -9.18
CA LYS A 280 15.70 24.85 -9.21
C LYS A 280 17.08 25.28 -8.70
N ASN A 281 17.95 24.33 -8.34
CA ASN A 281 19.27 24.57 -7.77
C ASN A 281 19.25 25.38 -6.45
N TYR A 282 18.16 25.27 -5.67
CA TYR A 282 18.11 25.81 -4.31
C TYR A 282 18.88 24.94 -3.32
N HIS A 283 18.88 23.61 -3.53
CA HIS A 283 19.61 22.65 -2.72
C HIS A 283 20.31 21.61 -3.61
N PRO A 284 21.53 21.15 -3.25
CA PRO A 284 22.17 20.04 -3.95
C PRO A 284 21.47 18.71 -3.64
N LEU A 285 21.61 17.74 -4.53
CA LEU A 285 21.15 16.36 -4.26
C LEU A 285 22.16 15.66 -3.36
N GLU A 286 21.81 15.45 -2.09
CA GLU A 286 22.71 14.88 -1.07
C GLU A 286 22.59 13.35 -0.89
N PHE A 287 21.84 12.66 -1.75
CA PHE A 287 21.63 11.21 -1.66
C PHE A 287 21.83 10.49 -2.99
N GLU A 288 22.07 9.18 -2.89
CA GLU A 288 22.29 8.32 -4.05
C GLU A 288 20.99 8.10 -4.83
N LYS A 289 21.05 8.34 -6.14
CA LYS A 289 19.94 8.08 -7.05
C LYS A 289 19.70 6.58 -7.20
N ILE A 290 18.44 6.22 -7.46
CA ILE A 290 17.98 4.86 -7.71
C ILE A 290 18.49 4.40 -9.07
N LYS A 291 19.33 3.35 -9.10
CA LYS A 291 19.91 2.80 -10.34
C LYS A 291 19.09 1.66 -10.94
N GLN A 292 18.20 1.05 -10.16
CA GLN A 292 17.47 -0.13 -10.58
C GLN A 292 16.24 0.25 -11.40
N LEU A 293 16.32 0.09 -12.72
CA LEU A 293 15.18 0.13 -13.64
C LEU A 293 14.92 -1.26 -14.21
N LYS A 294 13.67 -1.71 -14.13
CA LYS A 294 13.23 -2.97 -14.73
C LYS A 294 12.55 -2.68 -16.07
N LYS A 295 13.09 -3.16 -17.18
CA LYS A 295 12.38 -3.07 -18.47
C LYS A 295 11.25 -4.12 -18.48
N ILE A 296 10.00 -3.68 -18.60
CA ILE A 296 8.82 -4.56 -18.51
C ILE A 296 8.13 -4.81 -19.86
N ALA A 297 8.33 -3.93 -20.83
CA ALA A 297 7.88 -4.14 -22.20
C ALA A 297 8.83 -3.46 -23.19
N ALA A 298 8.92 -4.05 -24.39
CA ALA A 298 9.59 -3.48 -25.54
C ALA A 298 8.65 -3.55 -26.75
N LYS A 299 8.80 -2.64 -27.69
CA LYS A 299 8.11 -2.75 -28.98
C LYS A 299 8.55 -4.03 -29.70
N LEU A 300 7.61 -4.85 -30.16
CA LEU A 300 7.85 -5.77 -31.28
C LEU A 300 8.11 -4.89 -32.52
N LYS A 301 9.28 -5.04 -33.13
CA LYS A 301 9.66 -4.31 -34.34
C LYS A 301 8.67 -4.53 -35.47
#